data_AF-A0A7S3T8E6-F1
#
_entry.id   AF-A0A7S3T8E6-F1
#
_cell.length_a   1.000
_cell.length_b   1.000
_cell.length_c   1.000
_cell.angle_alpha   90.00
_cell.angle_beta   90.00
_cell.angle_gamma   90.00
#
_symmetry.space_group_name_H-M   'P 1'
#
loop_
_entity.id
_entity.type
_entity.pdbx_description
1 polymer ?
#
loop_
_entity_poly.entity_id
_entity_poly.type
_entity_poly.pdbx_seq_one_letter_code
_entity_poly.pdbx_strand_id
1 'polypeptide(L)'
;RDDVRSQLVQTLCPLLGTLLILTLFTQFVVEVVTDKELKMRYVQQIAGVSQVSYWCSYYLYFLILTTLAIVLYLVCVMSLAPLYKYSNPFLMFITFTLAFVQAFFACMMVSTIFSGTRMAAVVCGMFGTLVVGVSSVVLPQIDS
;
A
#
# COMPACT_ATOMS: atom_id res chain seq x y z
N ARG A 1 -14.04 8.42 29.58
CA ARG A 1 -14.41 7.28 28.68
C ARG A 1 -14.26 7.69 27.23
N ASP A 2 -14.60 8.93 26.88
CA ASP A 2 -14.40 9.48 25.54
C ASP A 2 -12.91 9.77 25.22
N ASP A 3 -12.09 10.05 26.23
CA ASP A 3 -10.63 10.19 26.06
C ASP A 3 -9.95 8.88 25.67
N VAL A 4 -10.35 7.76 26.29
CA VAL A 4 -9.83 6.43 25.95
C VAL A 4 -10.25 6.04 24.53
N ARG A 5 -11.47 6.38 24.10
CA ARG A 5 -11.95 6.08 22.74
C ARG A 5 -11.21 6.91 21.68
N SER A 6 -10.94 8.18 21.95
CA SER A 6 -10.20 9.04 21.03
C SER A 6 -8.74 8.62 20.90
N GLN A 7 -8.08 8.25 22.01
CA GLN A 7 -6.73 7.67 22.00
C GLN A 7 -6.66 6.34 21.22
N LEU A 8 -7.64 5.46 21.41
CA LEU A 8 -7.71 4.20 20.65
C LEU A 8 -7.90 4.47 19.16
N VAL A 9 -8.77 5.40 18.78
CA VAL A 9 -8.99 5.77 17.38
C VAL A 9 -7.73 6.37 16.75
N GLN A 10 -7.04 7.26 17.46
CA GLN A 10 -5.78 7.86 17.00
C GLN A 10 -4.66 6.84 16.83
N THR A 11 -4.67 5.76 17.61
CA THR A 11 -3.67 4.69 17.49
C THR A 11 -4.05 3.68 16.39
N LEU A 12 -5.32 3.28 16.33
CA LEU A 12 -5.79 2.23 15.44
C LEU A 12 -5.93 2.69 13.98
N CYS A 13 -6.40 3.91 13.72
CA CYS A 13 -6.54 4.41 12.36
C CYS A 13 -5.22 4.40 11.56
N PRO A 14 -4.11 5.02 12.02
CA PRO A 14 -2.85 4.99 11.28
C PRO A 14 -2.24 3.59 11.19
N LEU A 15 -2.42 2.75 12.22
CA LEU A 15 -1.97 1.35 12.18
C LEU A 15 -2.67 0.56 11.06
N LEU A 16 -4.00 0.71 10.93
CA LEU A 16 -4.77 0.07 9.86
C LEU A 16 -4.36 0.60 8.48
N GLY A 17 -4.11 1.91 8.38
CA GLY A 17 -3.65 2.54 7.14
C GLY A 17 -2.29 2.02 6.68
N THR A 18 -1.31 1.91 7.58
CA THR A 18 0.02 1.39 7.25
C THR A 18 -0.03 -0.10 6.87
N LEU A 19 -0.81 -0.92 7.59
CA LEU A 19 -1.00 -2.34 7.26
C LEU A 19 -1.61 -2.54 5.86
N LEU A 20 -2.63 -1.74 5.52
CA LEU A 20 -3.28 -1.81 4.21
C LEU A 20 -2.31 -1.45 3.08
N ILE A 21 -1.51 -0.39 3.24
CA ILE A 21 -0.54 0.02 2.21
C ILE A 21 0.58 -1.03 2.06
N LEU A 22 1.10 -1.57 3.17
CA LEU A 22 2.18 -2.56 3.16
C LEU A 22 1.75 -3.89 2.53
N THR A 23 0.51 -4.32 2.77
CA THR A 23 -0.02 -5.55 2.17
C THR A 23 -0.18 -5.39 0.67
N LEU A 24 -0.75 -4.27 0.19
CA LEU A 24 -0.85 -3.97 -1.24
C LEU A 24 0.54 -3.89 -1.91
N PHE A 25 1.50 -3.24 -1.26
CA PHE A 25 2.88 -3.16 -1.73
C PHE A 25 3.52 -4.55 -1.85
N THR A 26 3.39 -5.38 -0.82
CA THR A 26 3.98 -6.73 -0.82
C THR A 26 3.37 -7.59 -1.93
N GLN A 27 2.05 -7.53 -2.11
CA GLN A 27 1.36 -8.24 -3.19
C GLN A 27 1.88 -7.79 -4.57
N PHE A 28 2.04 -6.49 -4.79
CA PHE A 28 2.60 -5.97 -6.04
C PHE A 28 4.00 -6.52 -6.31
N VAL A 29 4.93 -6.44 -5.35
CA VAL A 29 6.31 -6.92 -5.56
C VAL A 29 6.30 -8.41 -5.90
N VAL A 30 5.54 -9.19 -5.13
CA VAL A 30 5.43 -10.64 -5.31
C VAL A 30 4.89 -10.98 -6.70
N GLU A 31 3.84 -10.30 -7.16
CA GLU A 31 3.24 -10.54 -8.47
C GLU A 31 4.23 -10.19 -9.60
N VAL A 32 4.94 -9.05 -9.53
CA VAL A 32 5.94 -8.67 -10.54
C VAL A 32 7.11 -9.66 -10.57
N VAL A 33 7.58 -10.12 -9.41
CA VAL A 33 8.70 -11.07 -9.34
C VAL A 33 8.24 -12.46 -9.83
N THR A 34 7.01 -12.88 -9.53
CA THR A 34 6.42 -14.12 -10.04
C THR A 34 6.35 -14.10 -11.57
N ASP A 35 5.89 -12.98 -12.15
CA ASP A 35 5.85 -12.79 -13.60
C ASP A 35 7.24 -12.86 -14.25
N LYS A 36 8.27 -12.36 -13.56
CA LYS A 36 9.67 -12.45 -14.01
C LYS A 36 10.17 -13.90 -13.96
N GLU A 37 9.91 -14.62 -12.89
CA GLU A 37 10.31 -16.03 -12.73
C GLU A 37 9.69 -16.92 -13.81
N LEU A 38 8.39 -16.73 -14.06
CA LEU A 38 7.63 -17.48 -15.07
C LEU A 38 7.90 -17.01 -16.51
N LYS A 39 8.68 -15.93 -16.68
CA LYS A 39 8.93 -15.28 -17.98
C LYS A 39 7.63 -14.94 -18.72
N MET A 40 6.58 -14.58 -17.99
CA MET A 40 5.24 -14.31 -18.56
C MET A 40 5.27 -13.20 -19.61
N ARG A 41 6.18 -12.24 -19.44
CA ARG A 41 6.42 -11.17 -20.44
C ARG A 41 6.86 -11.72 -21.79
N TYR A 42 7.73 -12.74 -21.79
CA TYR A 42 8.15 -13.39 -23.03
C TYR A 42 6.98 -14.13 -23.67
N VAL A 43 6.16 -14.83 -22.87
CA VAL A 43 4.96 -15.53 -23.32
C VAL A 43 3.93 -14.57 -23.95
N GLN A 44 3.78 -13.38 -23.38
CA GLN A 44 2.88 -12.36 -23.94
C GLN A 44 3.45 -11.69 -25.19
N GLN A 45 4.78 -11.51 -25.26
CA GLN A 45 5.44 -11.00 -26.46
C GLN A 45 5.30 -11.96 -27.65
N ILE A 46 5.47 -13.27 -27.45
CA ILE A 46 5.24 -14.26 -28.52
C ILE A 46 3.77 -14.34 -28.95
N ALA A 47 2.83 -13.95 -28.06
CA ALA A 47 1.42 -13.83 -28.37
C ALA A 47 1.06 -12.52 -29.11
N GLY A 48 2.05 -11.66 -29.40
CA GLY A 48 1.86 -10.41 -30.14
C GLY A 48 1.46 -9.21 -29.27
N VAL A 49 1.50 -9.33 -27.94
CA VAL A 49 1.21 -8.21 -27.04
C VAL A 49 2.43 -7.29 -26.95
N SER A 50 2.22 -5.99 -27.17
CA SER A 50 3.29 -5.01 -27.03
C SER A 50 3.69 -4.81 -25.56
N GLN A 51 4.98 -4.60 -25.32
CA GLN A 51 5.51 -4.39 -23.97
C GLN A 51 4.88 -3.17 -23.27
N VAL A 52 4.50 -2.14 -24.04
CA VAL A 52 3.82 -0.94 -23.52
C VAL A 52 2.43 -1.28 -23.00
N SER A 53 1.68 -2.12 -23.73
CA SER A 53 0.34 -2.55 -23.32
C SER A 53 0.36 -3.33 -22.01
N TYR A 54 1.36 -4.19 -21.82
CA TYR A 54 1.58 -4.92 -20.57
C TYR A 54 1.74 -3.98 -19.38
N TRP A 55 2.68 -3.02 -19.46
CA TRP A 55 2.92 -2.08 -18.36
C TRP A 55 1.73 -1.14 -18.11
N CYS A 56 1.03 -0.73 -19.17
CA CYS A 56 -0.19 0.10 -19.05
C CYS A 56 -1.30 -0.66 -18.30
N SER A 57 -1.50 -1.94 -18.66
CA SER A 57 -2.49 -2.80 -17.99
C SER A 57 -2.15 -3.01 -16.53
N TYR A 58 -0.87 -3.23 -16.21
CA TYR A 58 -0.39 -3.35 -14.84
C TYR A 58 -0.62 -2.07 -14.05
N TYR A 59 -0.26 -0.91 -14.61
CA TYR A 59 -0.49 0.38 -13.98
C TYR A 59 -1.97 0.63 -13.69
N LEU A 60 -2.86 0.36 -14.65
CA LEU A 60 -4.30 0.51 -14.48
C LEU A 60 -4.87 -0.44 -13.43
N TYR A 61 -4.47 -1.71 -13.45
CA TYR A 61 -4.91 -2.71 -12.48
C TYR A 61 -4.58 -2.27 -11.05
N PHE A 62 -3.34 -1.83 -10.81
CA PHE A 62 -2.93 -1.37 -9.48
C PHE A 62 -3.55 -0.04 -9.10
N LEU A 63 -3.72 0.89 -10.04
CA LEU A 63 -4.41 2.15 -9.78
C LEU A 63 -5.85 1.91 -9.31
N ILE A 64 -6.58 0.99 -9.94
CA ILE A 64 -7.95 0.63 -9.55
C ILE A 64 -7.96 -0.03 -8.16
N LEU A 65 -7.12 -1.05 -7.95
CA LEU A 65 -7.05 -1.79 -6.69
C LEU A 65 -6.79 -0.85 -5.50
N THR A 66 -5.90 0.11 -5.70
CA THR A 66 -5.41 0.99 -4.64
C THR A 66 -6.36 2.14 -4.39
N THR A 67 -7.00 2.65 -5.44
CA THR A 67 -8.12 3.60 -5.30
C THR A 67 -9.26 2.97 -4.50
N LEU A 68 -9.64 1.73 -4.79
CA LEU A 68 -10.66 1.00 -4.01
C LEU A 68 -10.25 0.84 -2.55
N ALA A 69 -9.00 0.44 -2.30
CA ALA A 69 -8.51 0.23 -0.94
C ALA A 69 -8.47 1.54 -0.12
N ILE A 70 -8.08 2.67 -0.74
CA ILE A 70 -8.10 4.00 -0.11
C ILE A 70 -9.54 4.44 0.19
N VAL A 71 -10.47 4.25 -0.75
CA VAL A 71 -11.89 4.60 -0.53
C VAL A 71 -12.47 3.79 0.62
N LEU A 72 -12.22 2.48 0.66
CA LEU A 72 -12.67 1.62 1.76
C LEU A 72 -12.06 2.05 3.09
N TYR A 73 -10.76 2.34 3.12
CA TYR A 73 -10.07 2.85 4.31
C TYR A 73 -10.69 4.16 4.80
N LEU A 74 -10.92 5.14 3.91
CA LEU A 74 -11.54 6.41 4.26
C LEU A 74 -12.96 6.23 4.81
N VAL A 75 -13.77 5.37 4.20
CA VAL A 75 -15.12 5.05 4.71
C VAL A 75 -15.04 4.44 6.11
N CYS A 76 -14.11 3.50 6.34
CA CYS A 76 -13.89 2.92 7.67
C CYS A 76 -13.47 3.98 8.69
N VAL A 77 -12.51 4.86 8.35
CA VAL A 77 -12.05 5.93 9.25
C VAL A 77 -13.18 6.91 9.57
N MET A 78 -13.97 7.34 8.58
CA MET A 78 -15.09 8.24 8.79
C MET A 78 -16.20 7.62 9.66
N SER A 79 -16.39 6.31 9.60
CA SER A 79 -17.34 5.58 10.46
C SER A 79 -16.85 5.44 11.90
N LEU A 80 -15.55 5.19 12.11
CA LEU A 80 -14.97 4.98 13.43
C LEU A 80 -14.65 6.27 14.19
N ALA A 81 -14.39 7.37 13.48
CA ALA A 81 -13.78 8.56 14.05
C ALA A 81 -14.54 9.85 13.70
N PRO A 82 -15.42 10.37 14.60
CA PRO A 82 -16.01 11.70 14.42
C PRO A 82 -14.99 12.84 14.50
N LEU A 83 -13.74 12.58 14.91
CA LEU A 83 -12.64 13.55 14.97
C LEU A 83 -12.21 14.08 13.60
N TYR A 84 -12.36 13.27 12.54
CA TYR A 84 -12.01 13.68 11.17
C TYR A 84 -13.04 14.61 10.52
N LYS A 85 -14.12 14.96 11.23
CA LYS A 85 -15.21 15.80 10.72
C LYS A 85 -14.78 17.24 10.37
N TYR A 86 -13.64 17.69 10.89
CA TYR A 86 -13.05 19.00 10.57
C TYR A 86 -12.11 18.98 9.36
N SER A 87 -11.73 17.81 8.84
CA SER A 87 -10.84 17.69 7.69
C SER A 87 -11.63 17.50 6.40
N ASN A 88 -11.18 18.13 5.31
CA ASN A 88 -11.76 17.94 3.99
C ASN A 88 -11.44 16.52 3.48
N PRO A 89 -12.44 15.64 3.28
CA PRO A 89 -12.21 14.25 2.86
C PRO A 89 -11.54 14.17 1.48
N PHE A 90 -11.77 15.16 0.62
CA PHE A 90 -11.14 15.26 -0.70
C PHE A 90 -9.63 15.49 -0.63
N LEU A 91 -9.16 16.32 0.30
CA LEU A 91 -7.73 16.54 0.53
C LEU A 91 -7.05 15.28 1.04
N MET A 92 -7.70 14.57 1.97
CA MET A 92 -7.21 13.28 2.46
C MET A 92 -7.06 12.27 1.34
N PHE A 93 -8.09 12.13 0.49
CA PHE A 93 -8.03 11.27 -0.68
C PHE A 93 -6.83 11.60 -1.57
N ILE A 94 -6.63 12.87 -1.93
CA ILE A 94 -5.49 13.31 -2.76
C ILE A 94 -4.15 12.96 -2.09
N THR A 95 -3.98 13.23 -0.79
CA THR A 95 -2.74 12.94 -0.09
C THR A 95 -2.43 11.44 -0.07
N PHE A 96 -3.44 10.59 0.20
CA PHE A 96 -3.26 9.14 0.17
C PHE A 96 -2.96 8.61 -1.24
N THR A 97 -3.63 9.14 -2.27
CA THR A 97 -3.34 8.75 -3.66
C THR A 97 -1.93 9.16 -4.07
N LEU A 98 -1.47 10.36 -3.72
CA LEU A 98 -0.10 10.81 -4.02
C LEU A 98 0.95 9.97 -3.29
N ALA A 99 0.73 9.68 -2.00
CA ALA A 99 1.60 8.79 -1.22
C ALA A 99 1.67 7.39 -1.85
N PHE A 100 0.56 6.87 -2.35
CA PHE A 100 0.52 5.59 -3.04
C PHE A 100 1.31 5.62 -4.35
N VAL A 101 1.17 6.68 -5.17
CA VAL A 101 1.94 6.83 -6.41
C VAL A 101 3.44 6.85 -6.12
N GLN A 102 3.88 7.54 -5.07
CA GLN A 102 5.29 7.51 -4.63
C GLN A 102 5.74 6.10 -4.24
N ALA A 103 4.92 5.40 -3.44
CA ALA A 103 5.20 4.02 -3.03
C ALA A 103 5.27 3.05 -4.22
N PHE A 104 4.43 3.24 -5.24
CA PHE A 104 4.45 2.45 -6.48
C PHE A 104 5.78 2.57 -7.23
N PHE A 105 6.30 3.79 -7.39
CA PHE A 105 7.60 3.99 -8.04
C PHE A 105 8.73 3.37 -7.23
N ALA A 106 8.72 3.51 -5.90
CA ALA A 106 9.68 2.83 -5.03
C ALA A 106 9.58 1.30 -5.15
N CYS A 107 8.36 0.77 -5.24
CA CYS A 107 8.08 -0.65 -5.43
C CYS A 107 8.67 -1.20 -6.73
N MET A 108 8.53 -0.43 -7.80
CA MET A 108 9.10 -0.75 -9.10
C MET A 108 10.63 -0.80 -9.05
N MET A 109 11.27 0.13 -8.35
CA MET A 109 12.72 0.10 -8.13
C MET A 109 13.16 -1.10 -7.29
N VAL A 110 12.41 -1.44 -6.24
CA VAL A 110 12.73 -2.58 -5.37
C VAL A 110 12.55 -3.90 -6.13
N SER A 111 11.51 -4.02 -6.95
CA SER A 111 11.24 -5.22 -7.75
C SER A 111 12.39 -5.55 -8.72
N THR A 112 13.12 -4.58 -9.27
CA THR A 112 14.24 -4.86 -10.20
C THR A 112 15.42 -5.56 -9.52
N ILE A 113 15.57 -5.42 -8.21
CA ILE A 113 16.67 -6.01 -7.42
C ILE A 113 16.38 -7.50 -7.14
N PHE A 114 15.12 -7.88 -7.04
CA PHE A 114 14.73 -9.25 -6.70
C PHE A 114 14.51 -10.13 -7.94
N SER A 115 15.18 -11.28 -7.95
CA SER A 115 15.02 -12.35 -8.94
C SER A 115 14.18 -13.54 -8.44
N GLY A 116 13.92 -13.59 -7.13
CA GLY A 116 13.24 -14.70 -6.47
C GLY A 116 11.99 -14.29 -5.68
N THR A 117 10.84 -14.89 -5.99
CA THR A 117 9.53 -14.54 -5.39
C THR A 117 9.51 -14.79 -3.89
N ARG A 118 10.06 -15.93 -3.45
CA ARG A 118 10.09 -16.30 -2.03
C ARG A 118 10.94 -15.34 -1.20
N MET A 119 12.08 -14.89 -1.75
CA MET A 119 12.96 -13.94 -1.07
C MET A 119 12.33 -12.54 -1.03
N ALA A 120 11.70 -12.11 -2.12
CA ALA A 120 10.99 -10.83 -2.18
C ALA A 120 9.86 -10.77 -1.13
N ALA A 121 9.04 -11.82 -1.04
CA ALA A 121 7.95 -11.90 -0.06
C ALA A 121 8.45 -11.79 1.39
N VAL A 122 9.53 -12.51 1.73
CA VAL A 122 10.10 -12.49 3.09
C VAL A 122 10.69 -11.12 3.42
N VAL A 123 11.46 -10.51 2.49
CA VAL A 123 12.09 -9.21 2.73
C VAL A 123 11.04 -8.09 2.84
N CYS A 124 10.03 -8.09 1.97
CA CYS A 124 8.90 -7.15 2.08
C CYS A 124 8.12 -7.35 3.38
N GLY A 125 7.92 -8.60 3.80
CA GLY A 125 7.27 -8.93 5.08
C GLY A 125 8.07 -8.41 6.28
N MET A 126 9.38 -8.60 6.31
CA MET A 126 10.27 -8.09 7.36
C MET A 126 10.29 -6.55 7.39
N PHE A 127 10.30 -5.91 6.23
CA PHE A 127 10.20 -4.46 6.16
C PHE A 127 8.86 -3.96 6.69
N GLY A 128 7.77 -4.66 6.37
CA GLY A 128 6.44 -4.34 6.85
C GLY A 128 6.31 -4.45 8.38
N THR A 129 6.83 -5.52 8.99
CA THR A 129 6.79 -5.67 10.44
C THR A 129 7.61 -4.60 11.17
N LEU A 130 8.75 -4.18 10.60
CA LEU A 130 9.54 -3.07 11.14
C LEU A 130 8.78 -1.74 11.07
N VAL A 131 8.17 -1.40 9.93
CA VAL A 131 7.40 -0.16 9.76
C VAL A 131 6.20 -0.10 10.71
N VAL A 132 5.50 -1.21 10.88
CA VAL A 132 4.38 -1.33 11.84
C VAL A 132 4.88 -1.16 13.27
N GLY A 133 6.00 -1.81 13.63
CA GLY A 133 6.62 -1.67 14.94
C GLY A 133 7.01 -0.23 15.26
N VAL A 134 7.66 0.47 14.32
CA VAL A 134 8.00 1.90 14.49
C VAL A 134 6.74 2.75 14.66
N SER A 135 5.71 2.50 13.86
CA SER A 135 4.44 3.22 13.95
C SER A 135 3.80 3.05 15.34
N SER A 136 3.83 1.85 15.92
CA SER A 136 3.30 1.61 17.27
C SER A 136 4.10 2.29 18.39
N VAL A 137 5.40 2.55 18.20
CA VAL A 137 6.27 3.22 19.20
C VAL A 137 6.21 4.73 19.09
N VAL A 138 6.06 5.27 17.87
CA VAL A 138 6.05 6.71 17.61
C VAL A 138 4.73 7.36 18.03
N LEU A 139 3.59 6.69 17.81
CA LEU A 139 2.27 7.24 18.16
C LEU A 139 2.12 7.65 19.64
N PRO A 140 2.53 6.85 20.64
CA PRO A 140 2.42 7.26 22.05
C PRO A 140 3.37 8.41 22.46
N GLN A 141 4.35 8.78 21.64
CA GLN A 141 5.29 9.88 21.92
C GLN A 141 4.77 11.25 21.47
N ILE A 142 3.75 11.29 20.60
CA ILE A 142 3.18 12.54 20.07
C ILE A 142 2.17 13.16 21.05
N ASP A 143 1.65 12.37 21.99
CA ASP A 143 0.67 12.79 23.02
C ASP A 143 1.31 13.23 24.36
N SER A 144 2.65 13.27 24.48
CA SER A 144 3.40 13.70 25.67
C SER A 144 4.09 15.05 25.46
#